data_AF-A0A0W0F0X9-F1
#
_entry.id   AF-A0A0W0F0X9-F1
#
_cell.length_a   1.000
_cell.length_b   1.000
_cell.length_c   1.000
_cell.angle_alpha   90.00
_cell.angle_beta   90.00
_cell.angle_gamma   90.00
#
_symmetry.space_group_name_H-M   'P 1'
#
loop_
_entity.id
_entity.type
_entity.pdbx_description
1 polymer ?
#
loop_
_entity_poly.entity_id
_entity_poly.type
_entity_poly.pdbx_seq_one_letter_code
_entity_poly.pdbx_strand_id
1 'polypeptide(L)'
;MGIVWFVYCTYQSSELAFGILNMKLFFASASLAGLSTVAARTFTVYNACPFTIWPALFTDLHAGSAVPNFKTGWEAPAWSTVTFSVPDNWTAGRIWASNKLARRNCDFSRSGGPTAQCLTGGCNGGLECDRNTGTGVPPATIAVVKLISCPTSFTNVALDCSEWTLSSNPNIPDNYDISLVDGYNLPARISNNKGCPVAECAKDLGPNCPAPLKGPFDSTGFPVGCKSACFANLDGHPQDSANCCSGSHNTPQTCPSSGVQYYSYFKGSAFSVSSLRSGSTSSLTAIAMKLFVASLTGSALLSSVAARTFTVYNACPFTIWPAVFTDLNVGSAVPDVPTGWEAPAWSVRSFNVPDNWTAGRIWGRRNCDFSKSGPDSCLSGGCNGGLLCDQRTGTGVPPVSLAEWTLSADPNIPDHYDVSLVDGYNLPMRITNNKGCPVADCPVDLGPNCPAPLKGPFDASGFPVGCKSACANGNQANSPNCCSGDFNRPETCPPSGVQFYDYFKGNCPNSYAYAYDESSGTALFTCPSTAKADYTLTFCP
;
A
#
# COMPACT_ATOMS: atom_id res chain seq x y z
N MET A 1 -13.48 21.03 -21.63
CA MET A 1 -13.76 19.71 -21.02
C MET A 1 -12.84 18.74 -21.74
N GLY A 2 -11.86 18.15 -21.04
CA GLY A 2 -10.86 17.29 -21.66
C GLY A 2 -11.43 15.95 -22.13
N ILE A 3 -10.74 15.29 -23.07
CA ILE A 3 -11.08 13.93 -23.50
C ILE A 3 -10.66 12.96 -22.40
N VAL A 4 -11.62 12.58 -21.55
CA VAL A 4 -11.42 11.58 -20.50
C VAL A 4 -11.70 10.18 -21.05
N TRP A 5 -10.76 9.25 -20.84
CA TRP A 5 -10.89 7.85 -21.26
C TRP A 5 -11.57 7.03 -20.17
N PHE A 6 -12.90 7.02 -20.18
CA PHE A 6 -13.69 6.27 -19.21
C PHE A 6 -13.54 4.75 -19.32
N VAL A 7 -13.48 4.08 -18.17
CA VAL A 7 -13.73 2.64 -18.06
C VAL A 7 -15.24 2.42 -17.95
N TYR A 8 -15.79 1.62 -18.85
CA TYR A 8 -17.20 1.27 -18.92
C TYR A 8 -17.51 0.03 -18.08
N CYS A 9 -18.61 0.04 -17.32
CA CYS A 9 -19.22 -1.17 -16.76
C CYS A 9 -20.66 -1.37 -17.27
N THR A 10 -20.90 -2.48 -17.98
CA THR A 10 -22.22 -2.93 -18.43
C THR A 10 -22.64 -4.19 -17.67
N TYR A 11 -23.80 -4.16 -16.99
CA TYR A 11 -24.40 -5.33 -16.36
C TYR A 11 -25.39 -5.99 -17.33
N GLN A 12 -25.12 -7.23 -17.76
CA GLN A 12 -25.96 -7.95 -18.71
C GLN A 12 -26.72 -9.08 -17.98
N SER A 13 -27.91 -8.77 -17.46
CA SER A 13 -28.80 -9.79 -16.86
C SER A 13 -29.47 -10.63 -17.94
N SER A 14 -29.00 -11.88 -18.11
CA SER A 14 -29.61 -12.85 -19.01
C SER A 14 -30.76 -13.60 -18.33
N GLU A 15 -32.01 -13.31 -18.70
CA GLU A 15 -33.13 -14.25 -18.53
C GLU A 15 -33.92 -14.38 -19.84
N LEU A 16 -34.52 -15.56 -20.02
CA LEU A 16 -35.06 -16.06 -21.30
C LEU A 16 -36.59 -15.94 -21.37
N ALA A 17 -37.05 -15.45 -22.52
CA ALA A 17 -38.30 -15.81 -23.22
C ALA A 17 -39.67 -15.72 -22.49
N PHE A 18 -40.59 -14.90 -23.00
CA PHE A 18 -41.76 -15.30 -23.82
C PHE A 18 -42.81 -14.16 -23.95
N GLY A 19 -43.61 -14.20 -25.02
CA GLY A 19 -45.02 -13.76 -24.95
C GLY A 19 -45.39 -12.40 -25.55
N ILE A 20 -46.18 -12.43 -26.63
CA ILE A 20 -46.75 -11.26 -27.34
C ILE A 20 -48.18 -10.98 -26.83
N LEU A 21 -48.56 -9.69 -26.68
CA LEU A 21 -49.78 -9.04 -27.25
C LEU A 21 -50.50 -8.00 -26.33
N ASN A 22 -50.98 -6.93 -26.99
CA ASN A 22 -51.79 -5.78 -26.56
C ASN A 22 -52.90 -6.01 -25.49
N MET A 23 -53.21 -4.97 -24.68
CA MET A 23 -54.27 -3.96 -24.95
C MET A 23 -54.64 -3.12 -23.69
N LYS A 24 -55.11 -1.87 -23.87
CA LYS A 24 -55.55 -0.94 -22.81
C LYS A 24 -56.89 -1.33 -22.19
N LEU A 25 -57.07 -1.12 -20.88
CA LEU A 25 -58.27 -0.46 -20.29
C LEU A 25 -58.08 -0.08 -18.81
N PHE A 26 -58.70 1.02 -18.39
CA PHE A 26 -58.71 1.56 -17.02
C PHE A 26 -59.75 0.84 -16.14
N PHE A 27 -59.44 0.63 -14.86
CA PHE A 27 -60.40 0.75 -13.75
C PHE A 27 -59.69 1.24 -12.47
N ALA A 28 -60.46 1.84 -11.55
CA ALA A 28 -59.94 2.80 -10.58
C ALA A 28 -59.54 2.20 -9.21
N SER A 29 -58.47 2.77 -8.65
CA SER A 29 -58.16 2.96 -7.22
C SER A 29 -58.75 1.97 -6.19
N ALA A 30 -57.93 0.99 -5.80
CA ALA A 30 -57.77 0.63 -4.39
C ALA A 30 -56.30 0.86 -4.00
N SER A 31 -56.05 1.46 -2.85
CA SER A 31 -54.73 1.97 -2.47
C SER A 31 -53.78 0.87 -2.00
N LEU A 32 -52.81 0.51 -2.85
CA LEU A 32 -51.43 0.37 -2.40
C LEU A 32 -50.56 1.33 -3.21
N ALA A 33 -49.93 2.28 -2.52
CA ALA A 33 -48.85 3.07 -3.10
C ALA A 33 -47.64 2.14 -3.25
N GLY A 34 -47.57 1.43 -4.38
CA GLY A 34 -46.40 0.69 -4.83
C GLY A 34 -45.25 1.66 -5.10
N LEU A 35 -44.55 2.05 -4.04
CA LEU A 35 -43.34 2.83 -4.07
C LEU A 35 -42.25 2.03 -4.80
N SER A 36 -42.14 2.23 -6.11
CA SER A 36 -40.96 1.83 -6.88
C SER A 36 -39.77 2.68 -6.44
N THR A 37 -39.10 2.25 -5.37
CA THR A 37 -37.93 2.89 -4.80
C THR A 37 -36.64 2.26 -5.31
N VAL A 38 -35.74 3.10 -5.84
CA VAL A 38 -34.44 2.74 -6.42
C VAL A 38 -33.35 2.79 -5.33
N ALA A 39 -32.25 2.04 -5.49
CA ALA A 39 -31.36 1.63 -4.38
C ALA A 39 -29.91 2.16 -4.42
N ALA A 40 -29.55 2.91 -3.38
CA ALA A 40 -28.31 3.68 -3.22
C ALA A 40 -26.97 2.90 -3.31
N ARG A 41 -25.92 3.63 -3.71
CA ARG A 41 -24.55 3.16 -3.94
C ARG A 41 -23.62 3.48 -2.76
N THR A 42 -22.46 2.82 -2.68
CA THR A 42 -21.47 2.99 -1.60
C THR A 42 -20.06 3.19 -2.17
N PHE A 43 -19.31 4.11 -1.57
CA PHE A 43 -17.92 4.40 -1.91
C PHE A 43 -17.04 4.10 -0.70
N THR A 44 -15.91 3.43 -0.94
CA THR A 44 -14.92 3.07 0.08
C THR A 44 -13.58 3.66 -0.32
N VAL A 45 -13.10 4.64 0.43
CA VAL A 45 -11.76 5.21 0.23
C VAL A 45 -10.79 4.54 1.20
N TYR A 46 -9.78 3.88 0.66
CA TYR A 46 -8.72 3.24 1.44
C TYR A 46 -7.39 3.97 1.22
N ASN A 47 -6.83 4.49 2.31
CA ASN A 47 -5.51 5.09 2.31
C ASN A 47 -4.45 3.98 2.44
N ALA A 48 -3.82 3.56 1.35
CA ALA A 48 -2.64 2.69 1.40
C ALA A 48 -1.31 3.48 1.32
N CYS A 49 -1.32 4.78 1.64
CA CYS A 49 -0.11 5.54 1.92
C CYS A 49 0.36 5.26 3.36
N PRO A 50 1.68 5.25 3.64
CA PRO A 50 2.23 5.15 5.00
C PRO A 50 2.09 6.44 5.82
N PHE A 51 1.31 7.42 5.34
CA PHE A 51 1.08 8.72 5.98
C PHE A 51 -0.39 9.11 5.91
N THR A 52 -0.82 10.00 6.81
CA THR A 52 -2.16 10.60 6.75
C THR A 52 -2.34 11.41 5.46
N ILE A 53 -3.48 11.20 4.82
CA ILE A 53 -3.95 12.00 3.68
C ILE A 53 -5.24 12.73 4.07
N TRP A 54 -5.59 13.74 3.26
CA TRP A 54 -6.85 14.45 3.34
C TRP A 54 -7.59 14.31 2.00
N PRO A 55 -8.47 13.30 1.86
CA PRO A 55 -9.32 13.17 0.71
C PRO A 55 -10.44 14.21 0.72
N ALA A 56 -10.90 14.56 -0.47
CA ALA A 56 -12.05 15.42 -0.67
C ALA A 56 -12.93 14.90 -1.83
N LEU A 57 -14.19 15.33 -1.82
CA LEU A 57 -15.28 14.87 -2.65
C LEU A 57 -15.97 16.08 -3.29
N PHE A 58 -16.11 16.05 -4.62
CA PHE A 58 -16.89 17.01 -5.39
C PHE A 58 -18.09 16.34 -6.05
N THR A 59 -19.15 17.12 -6.24
CA THR A 59 -20.37 16.73 -6.95
C THR A 59 -20.64 17.77 -8.03
N ASP A 60 -20.79 17.34 -9.29
CA ASP A 60 -21.11 18.29 -10.36
C ASP A 60 -22.62 18.57 -10.42
N LEU A 61 -23.03 19.66 -9.79
CA LEU A 61 -24.43 20.11 -9.77
C LEU A 61 -24.98 20.43 -11.17
N HIS A 62 -24.12 20.76 -12.15
CA HIS A 62 -24.56 21.05 -13.53
C HIS A 62 -25.01 19.78 -14.27
N ALA A 63 -24.56 18.61 -13.83
CA ALA A 63 -25.03 17.31 -14.33
C ALA A 63 -26.36 16.84 -13.69
N GLY A 64 -27.01 17.70 -12.90
CA GLY A 64 -28.19 17.33 -12.11
C GLY A 64 -27.89 16.38 -10.94
N SER A 65 -26.60 16.30 -10.54
CA SER A 65 -26.08 15.34 -9.57
C SER A 65 -26.46 15.72 -8.14
N ALA A 66 -27.06 14.79 -7.38
CA ALA A 66 -27.45 15.01 -5.99
C ALA A 66 -26.27 14.84 -5.02
N VAL A 67 -26.11 15.79 -4.08
CA VAL A 67 -25.00 15.80 -3.13
C VAL A 67 -25.10 14.62 -2.14
N PRO A 68 -24.06 13.78 -2.00
CA PRO A 68 -24.03 12.73 -0.99
C PRO A 68 -24.12 13.29 0.44
N ASN A 69 -24.83 12.60 1.34
CA ASN A 69 -24.89 12.95 2.76
C ASN A 69 -23.60 12.55 3.52
N PHE A 70 -22.45 12.98 3.00
CA PHE A 70 -21.13 12.71 3.55
C PHE A 70 -20.31 14.01 3.65
N LYS A 71 -19.27 14.00 4.47
CA LYS A 71 -18.35 15.14 4.59
C LYS A 71 -17.53 15.25 3.31
N THR A 72 -17.50 16.43 2.70
CA THR A 72 -16.83 16.63 1.41
C THR A 72 -15.31 16.74 1.53
N GLY A 73 -14.78 16.76 2.75
CA GLY A 73 -13.36 16.61 3.05
C GLY A 73 -13.19 15.84 4.35
N TRP A 74 -12.14 15.03 4.46
CA TRP A 74 -11.84 14.31 5.69
C TRP A 74 -10.35 14.04 5.87
N GLU A 75 -9.98 13.64 7.07
CA GLU A 75 -8.67 13.06 7.36
C GLU A 75 -8.79 11.53 7.28
N ALA A 76 -7.87 10.90 6.55
CA ALA A 76 -7.68 9.46 6.51
C ALA A 76 -6.26 9.12 6.96
N PRO A 77 -6.06 8.65 8.21
CA PRO A 77 -4.77 8.16 8.70
C PRO A 77 -4.15 7.10 7.79
N ALA A 78 -2.85 6.85 7.94
CA ALA A 78 -2.16 5.76 7.23
C ALA A 78 -2.92 4.43 7.41
N TRP A 79 -3.06 3.67 6.33
CA TRP A 79 -3.74 2.35 6.32
C TRP A 79 -5.21 2.35 6.76
N SER A 80 -5.88 3.52 6.78
CA SER A 80 -7.28 3.65 7.19
C SER A 80 -8.28 3.51 6.04
N THR A 81 -9.50 3.09 6.38
CA THR A 81 -10.64 2.96 5.47
C THR A 81 -11.75 3.91 5.88
N VAL A 82 -12.32 4.63 4.92
CA VAL A 82 -13.48 5.50 5.11
C VAL A 82 -14.55 5.14 4.08
N THR A 83 -15.73 4.73 4.55
CA THR A 83 -16.84 4.27 3.72
C THR A 83 -18.02 5.23 3.85
N PHE A 84 -18.68 5.57 2.73
CA PHE A 84 -19.87 6.42 2.72
C PHE A 84 -20.84 6.03 1.60
N SER A 85 -22.12 6.34 1.79
CA SER A 85 -23.16 6.11 0.78
C SER A 85 -23.42 7.36 -0.05
N VAL A 86 -23.83 7.15 -1.30
CA VAL A 86 -24.15 8.19 -2.29
C VAL A 86 -25.52 7.89 -2.91
N PRO A 87 -26.36 8.91 -3.15
CA PRO A 87 -27.70 8.69 -3.71
C PRO A 87 -27.62 8.31 -5.20
N ASP A 88 -28.65 7.65 -5.73
CA ASP A 88 -28.63 7.12 -7.12
C ASP A 88 -28.67 8.17 -8.21
N ASN A 89 -29.17 9.36 -7.87
CA ASN A 89 -29.09 10.55 -8.70
C ASN A 89 -27.81 11.36 -8.47
N TRP A 90 -26.79 10.82 -7.79
CA TRP A 90 -25.42 11.33 -7.86
C TRP A 90 -24.77 10.89 -9.18
N THR A 91 -25.16 11.55 -10.26
CA THR A 91 -24.81 11.20 -11.64
C THR A 91 -23.37 11.56 -12.01
N ALA A 92 -22.74 12.51 -11.32
CA ALA A 92 -21.36 12.92 -11.57
C ALA A 92 -20.66 13.49 -10.31
N GLY A 93 -19.39 13.13 -10.14
CA GLY A 93 -18.57 13.59 -9.02
C GLY A 93 -17.09 13.23 -9.18
N ARG A 94 -16.27 13.69 -8.22
CA ARG A 94 -14.84 13.40 -8.15
C ARG A 94 -14.39 13.13 -6.71
N ILE A 95 -13.37 12.29 -6.53
CA ILE A 95 -12.59 12.19 -5.28
C ILE A 95 -11.12 12.38 -5.62
N TRP A 96 -10.43 13.21 -4.85
CA TRP A 96 -8.98 13.38 -4.87
C TRP A 96 -8.44 13.31 -3.44
N ALA A 97 -7.11 13.29 -3.28
CA ALA A 97 -6.47 13.43 -1.97
C ALA A 97 -5.24 14.32 -2.00
N SER A 98 -4.91 14.85 -0.82
CA SER A 98 -3.73 15.69 -0.57
C SER A 98 -3.04 15.23 0.72
N ASN A 99 -1.86 15.78 1.04
CA ASN A 99 -1.13 15.47 2.26
C ASN A 99 -0.77 16.74 3.07
N LYS A 100 -0.09 16.54 4.21
CA LYS A 100 -0.16 17.38 5.43
C LYS A 100 0.22 18.85 5.26
N LEU A 101 0.95 19.22 4.21
CA LEU A 101 1.50 20.56 4.06
C LEU A 101 0.57 21.57 3.37
N ALA A 102 -0.44 21.09 2.62
CA ALA A 102 -1.36 21.96 1.89
C ALA A 102 -2.17 22.91 2.80
N ARG A 103 -2.25 22.62 4.11
CA ARG A 103 -2.92 23.45 5.12
C ARG A 103 -2.05 24.49 5.83
N ARG A 104 -0.71 24.47 5.73
CA ARG A 104 0.13 25.46 6.44
C ARG A 104 -0.05 26.90 5.93
N ASN A 105 -0.61 27.08 4.73
CA ASN A 105 -0.90 28.38 4.13
C ASN A 105 -2.41 28.72 4.09
N CYS A 106 -3.26 28.02 4.85
CA CYS A 106 -4.69 28.31 4.89
C CYS A 106 -5.06 29.17 6.10
N ASP A 107 -5.37 30.45 5.87
CA ASP A 107 -5.86 31.40 6.89
C ASP A 107 -7.39 31.35 6.95
N PHE A 108 -7.91 30.48 7.81
CA PHE A 108 -9.34 30.29 8.02
C PHE A 108 -10.03 31.46 8.75
N SER A 109 -9.31 32.55 9.08
CA SER A 109 -9.91 33.76 9.65
C SER A 109 -10.39 34.77 8.59
N ARG A 110 -10.03 34.57 7.31
CA ARG A 110 -10.35 35.51 6.21
C ARG A 110 -11.62 35.13 5.46
N SER A 111 -12.55 36.07 5.38
CA SER A 111 -13.66 36.05 4.41
C SER A 111 -13.21 36.55 3.05
N GLY A 112 -12.96 35.62 2.12
CA GLY A 112 -12.58 35.88 0.73
C GLY A 112 -12.66 34.59 -0.09
N GLY A 113 -12.74 34.73 -1.42
CA GLY A 113 -12.92 33.59 -2.34
C GLY A 113 -11.77 32.55 -2.32
N PRO A 114 -11.86 31.47 -3.13
CA PRO A 114 -11.02 30.28 -2.98
C PRO A 114 -9.50 30.53 -3.01
N THR A 115 -9.04 31.54 -3.77
CA THR A 115 -7.62 31.96 -3.82
C THR A 115 -7.13 32.69 -2.57
N ALA A 116 -8.02 33.21 -1.73
CA ALA A 116 -7.70 33.93 -0.50
C ALA A 116 -7.65 33.03 0.74
N GLN A 117 -8.23 31.82 0.68
CA GLN A 117 -8.32 30.89 1.81
C GLN A 117 -7.31 29.73 1.74
N CYS A 118 -6.98 29.23 0.56
CA CYS A 118 -5.86 28.29 0.36
C CYS A 118 -5.27 28.53 -1.04
N LEU A 119 -3.95 28.66 -1.16
CA LEU A 119 -3.26 28.87 -2.46
C LEU A 119 -3.37 27.69 -3.44
N THR A 120 -3.97 26.57 -3.03
CA THR A 120 -4.03 25.31 -3.77
C THR A 120 -5.38 24.62 -3.58
N GLY A 121 -6.38 24.97 -4.39
CA GLY A 121 -7.66 24.24 -4.54
C GLY A 121 -8.50 24.09 -3.26
N GLY A 122 -9.19 25.15 -2.82
CA GLY A 122 -10.11 25.10 -1.68
C GLY A 122 -11.59 24.83 -2.05
N CYS A 123 -12.31 24.11 -1.18
CA CYS A 123 -13.78 24.15 -1.11
C CYS A 123 -14.22 25.58 -0.70
N ASN A 124 -15.27 26.12 -1.32
CA ASN A 124 -16.00 27.23 -0.71
C ASN A 124 -16.64 26.73 0.60
N GLY A 125 -16.28 27.31 1.75
CA GLY A 125 -16.87 26.97 3.07
C GLY A 125 -15.94 26.26 4.06
N GLY A 126 -14.70 25.90 3.67
CA GLY A 126 -13.74 25.28 4.57
C GLY A 126 -13.82 23.75 4.62
N LEU A 127 -14.12 23.17 5.79
CA LEU A 127 -14.06 21.71 6.02
C LEU A 127 -15.27 20.94 5.44
N GLU A 128 -16.38 21.62 5.18
CA GLU A 128 -17.56 21.09 4.51
C GLU A 128 -17.93 22.01 3.34
N CYS A 129 -18.05 21.43 2.15
CA CYS A 129 -18.88 21.96 1.07
C CYS A 129 -20.34 21.52 1.38
N ASP A 130 -21.30 22.39 1.06
CA ASP A 130 -22.64 22.44 1.69
C ASP A 130 -23.49 21.15 1.61
N ARG A 131 -24.31 20.89 2.64
CA ARG A 131 -25.02 19.61 2.89
C ARG A 131 -26.50 19.83 3.20
N ASN A 132 -27.41 19.04 2.62
CA ASN A 132 -28.78 18.91 3.15
C ASN A 132 -29.43 17.51 3.00
N THR A 133 -29.64 16.88 4.17
CA THR A 133 -30.73 15.96 4.58
C THR A 133 -31.06 14.66 3.83
N GLY A 134 -31.07 13.53 4.56
CA GLY A 134 -31.80 12.30 4.21
C GLY A 134 -31.22 11.00 4.82
N THR A 135 -32.07 10.07 5.28
CA THR A 135 -31.68 8.85 6.06
C THR A 135 -32.36 7.57 5.55
N GLY A 136 -31.65 6.43 5.45
CA GLY A 136 -32.25 5.11 5.13
C GLY A 136 -31.28 4.12 4.45
N VAL A 137 -31.55 2.81 4.51
CA VAL A 137 -30.59 1.68 4.32
C VAL A 137 -31.38 0.42 3.82
N PRO A 138 -30.84 -0.58 3.05
CA PRO A 138 -29.45 -0.86 2.63
C PRO A 138 -29.11 -0.73 1.10
N PRO A 139 -28.98 -1.77 0.21
CA PRO A 139 -27.73 -1.87 -0.57
C PRO A 139 -27.87 -2.00 -2.11
N ALA A 140 -26.89 -1.48 -2.88
CA ALA A 140 -25.79 -2.29 -3.46
C ALA A 140 -25.14 -1.72 -4.75
N THR A 141 -24.00 -1.04 -4.62
CA THR A 141 -22.79 -1.20 -5.48
C THR A 141 -21.64 -0.53 -4.75
N ILE A 142 -20.47 -1.20 -4.64
CA ILE A 142 -19.31 -0.66 -3.93
C ILE A 142 -18.24 -0.25 -4.93
N ALA A 143 -17.92 1.04 -4.98
CA ALA A 143 -16.74 1.58 -5.64
C ALA A 143 -15.63 1.80 -4.60
N VAL A 144 -14.54 1.04 -4.69
CA VAL A 144 -13.37 1.16 -3.83
C VAL A 144 -12.33 2.04 -4.52
N VAL A 145 -12.12 3.24 -4.01
CA VAL A 145 -11.02 4.13 -4.39
C VAL A 145 -9.86 3.88 -3.42
N LYS A 146 -8.92 3.04 -3.84
CA LYS A 146 -7.68 2.74 -3.11
C LYS A 146 -6.58 3.66 -3.61
N LEU A 147 -6.03 4.49 -2.73
CA LEU A 147 -4.76 5.16 -2.99
C LEU A 147 -3.65 4.12 -2.68
N ILE A 148 -2.81 3.80 -3.67
CA ILE A 148 -1.82 2.72 -3.58
C ILE A 148 -0.48 3.30 -3.09
N SER A 149 0.30 2.51 -2.34
CA SER A 149 1.75 2.68 -2.03
C SER A 149 2.35 4.04 -2.43
N CYS A 150 2.05 5.05 -1.62
CA CYS A 150 2.35 6.44 -1.96
C CYS A 150 3.79 6.82 -1.58
N PRO A 151 4.54 7.53 -2.45
CA PRO A 151 5.88 8.03 -2.12
C PRO A 151 5.84 9.06 -0.98
N THR A 152 6.87 9.03 -0.13
CA THR A 152 7.01 9.93 1.04
C THR A 152 7.42 11.36 0.69
N SER A 153 7.74 11.64 -0.58
CA SER A 153 8.36 12.89 -1.04
C SER A 153 7.37 13.99 -1.47
N PHE A 154 6.07 13.70 -1.56
CA PHE A 154 5.10 14.72 -1.95
C PHE A 154 4.72 15.60 -0.76
N THR A 155 4.78 16.92 -0.95
CA THR A 155 4.52 17.92 0.07
C THR A 155 3.75 19.15 -0.45
N ASN A 156 2.66 18.97 -1.22
CA ASN A 156 1.48 19.87 -1.40
C ASN A 156 0.67 19.46 -2.64
N VAL A 157 -0.64 19.79 -2.61
CA VAL A 157 -1.60 19.83 -3.75
C VAL A 157 -2.21 18.50 -4.16
N ALA A 158 -3.43 18.61 -4.68
CA ALA A 158 -4.22 17.57 -5.31
C ALA A 158 -4.15 17.72 -6.83
N LEU A 159 -3.77 16.66 -7.53
CA LEU A 159 -3.62 16.66 -8.99
C LEU A 159 -4.18 15.39 -9.65
N ASP A 160 -4.44 14.33 -8.88
CA ASP A 160 -5.18 13.14 -9.33
C ASP A 160 -6.65 13.19 -8.89
N CYS A 161 -7.57 13.22 -9.86
CA CYS A 161 -8.99 13.01 -9.60
C CYS A 161 -9.39 11.59 -10.04
N SER A 162 -9.99 10.83 -9.13
CA SER A 162 -10.92 9.77 -9.55
C SER A 162 -12.24 10.44 -9.96
N GLU A 163 -12.70 10.20 -11.18
CA GLU A 163 -13.95 10.79 -11.72
C GLU A 163 -14.92 9.67 -12.12
N TRP A 164 -16.22 9.99 -12.17
CA TRP A 164 -17.25 9.08 -12.66
C TRP A 164 -18.46 9.80 -13.23
N THR A 165 -19.15 9.09 -14.12
CA THR A 165 -20.55 9.34 -14.47
C THR A 165 -21.35 8.08 -14.14
N LEU A 166 -22.30 8.18 -13.22
CA LEU A 166 -23.11 7.05 -12.74
C LEU A 166 -24.53 7.15 -13.26
N SER A 167 -25.14 6.02 -13.59
CA SER A 167 -26.51 5.97 -14.10
C SER A 167 -27.48 5.30 -13.14
N SER A 168 -28.65 5.90 -12.95
CA SER A 168 -29.82 5.25 -12.33
C SER A 168 -30.58 4.35 -13.31
N ASN A 169 -30.28 4.42 -14.62
CA ASN A 169 -30.85 3.54 -15.64
C ASN A 169 -29.91 2.34 -15.86
N PRO A 170 -30.33 1.09 -15.59
CA PRO A 170 -29.48 -0.10 -15.70
C PRO A 170 -29.02 -0.42 -17.13
N ASN A 171 -29.61 0.22 -18.14
CA ASN A 171 -29.24 0.05 -19.56
C ASN A 171 -28.15 1.04 -20.02
N ILE A 172 -27.72 1.97 -19.16
CA ILE A 172 -26.64 2.92 -19.44
C ILE A 172 -25.45 2.53 -18.54
N PRO A 173 -24.26 2.29 -19.09
CA PRO A 173 -23.11 1.88 -18.30
C PRO A 173 -22.68 2.98 -17.33
N ASP A 174 -22.19 2.55 -16.17
CA ASP A 174 -21.40 3.43 -15.30
C ASP A 174 -20.02 3.64 -15.94
N ASN A 175 -19.55 4.87 -15.87
CA ASN A 175 -18.26 5.32 -16.36
C ASN A 175 -17.42 5.77 -15.18
N TYR A 176 -16.17 5.33 -15.08
CA TYR A 176 -15.20 5.85 -14.09
C TYR A 176 -13.78 5.79 -14.61
N ASP A 177 -12.91 6.66 -14.12
CA ASP A 177 -11.50 6.71 -14.51
C ASP A 177 -10.62 7.39 -13.45
N ILE A 178 -9.32 7.46 -13.74
CA ILE A 178 -8.37 8.29 -13.01
C ILE A 178 -7.83 9.33 -13.99
N SER A 179 -8.22 10.57 -13.72
CA SER A 179 -7.92 11.75 -14.50
C SER A 179 -6.59 12.35 -14.05
N LEU A 180 -5.62 12.30 -14.97
CA LEU A 180 -4.31 12.97 -14.86
C LEU A 180 -4.32 14.35 -15.56
N VAL A 181 -5.52 14.90 -15.82
CA VAL A 181 -5.72 16.15 -16.56
C VAL A 181 -5.25 17.37 -15.75
N ASP A 182 -5.35 17.29 -14.43
CA ASP A 182 -4.86 18.33 -13.53
C ASP A 182 -3.36 18.12 -13.21
N GLY A 183 -2.94 16.86 -13.09
CA GLY A 183 -1.54 16.44 -13.05
C GLY A 183 -1.38 15.06 -12.43
N TYR A 184 -0.42 14.94 -11.51
CA TYR A 184 -0.19 13.77 -10.67
C TYR A 184 0.37 14.17 -9.29
N ASN A 185 -0.14 13.56 -8.23
CA ASN A 185 0.33 13.73 -6.85
C ASN A 185 0.28 12.45 -5.98
N LEU A 186 -0.57 11.45 -6.26
CA LEU A 186 -0.67 10.21 -5.48
C LEU A 186 -1.13 9.02 -6.36
N PRO A 187 -0.54 7.81 -6.22
CA PRO A 187 -1.02 6.63 -6.96
C PRO A 187 -2.45 6.28 -6.55
N ALA A 188 -3.33 6.08 -7.54
CA ALA A 188 -4.76 5.82 -7.32
C ALA A 188 -5.23 4.55 -8.04
N ARG A 189 -6.29 3.93 -7.52
CA ARG A 189 -6.93 2.73 -8.07
C ARG A 189 -8.40 2.66 -7.73
N ILE A 190 -9.25 2.60 -8.75
CA ILE A 190 -10.67 2.35 -8.65
C ILE A 190 -10.95 0.89 -8.98
N SER A 191 -11.63 0.20 -8.08
CA SER A 191 -12.12 -1.16 -8.29
C SER A 191 -13.52 -1.30 -7.71
N ASN A 192 -14.28 -2.31 -8.15
CA ASN A 192 -15.67 -2.48 -7.75
C ASN A 192 -15.97 -3.92 -7.35
N ASN A 193 -17.05 -4.13 -6.60
CA ASN A 193 -17.52 -5.45 -6.19
C ASN A 193 -18.38 -6.19 -7.23
N LYS A 194 -18.41 -5.70 -8.49
CA LYS A 194 -19.17 -6.29 -9.62
C LYS A 194 -18.25 -6.92 -10.68
N GLY A 195 -16.93 -6.87 -10.49
CA GLY A 195 -15.95 -7.44 -11.41
C GLY A 195 -15.68 -6.61 -12.67
N CYS A 196 -16.18 -5.37 -12.76
CA CYS A 196 -15.85 -4.50 -13.89
C CYS A 196 -14.36 -4.09 -13.87
N PRO A 197 -13.77 -3.65 -15.01
CA PRO A 197 -12.33 -3.44 -15.12
C PRO A 197 -11.78 -2.40 -14.13
N VAL A 198 -10.54 -2.59 -13.71
CA VAL A 198 -9.87 -1.69 -12.77
C VAL A 198 -9.35 -0.47 -13.51
N ALA A 199 -9.62 0.74 -13.00
CA ALA A 199 -8.90 1.94 -13.40
C ALA A 199 -7.77 2.16 -12.39
N GLU A 200 -6.51 2.22 -12.82
CA GLU A 200 -5.38 2.45 -11.92
C GLU A 200 -4.30 3.34 -12.55
N CYS A 201 -3.73 4.21 -11.72
CA CYS A 201 -2.44 4.86 -11.95
C CYS A 201 -1.50 4.37 -10.84
N ALA A 202 -0.97 3.15 -11.02
CA ALA A 202 -0.18 2.47 -9.99
C ALA A 202 1.29 2.91 -9.94
N LYS A 203 1.79 3.60 -10.98
CA LYS A 203 3.17 4.05 -11.08
C LYS A 203 3.32 5.45 -10.49
N ASP A 204 4.33 5.62 -9.66
CA ASP A 204 4.80 6.94 -9.25
C ASP A 204 5.41 7.71 -10.42
N LEU A 205 4.80 8.84 -10.75
CA LEU A 205 5.26 9.74 -11.81
C LEU A 205 6.26 10.79 -11.28
N GLY A 206 6.22 11.12 -9.99
CA GLY A 206 6.99 12.22 -9.37
C GLY A 206 8.50 12.20 -9.65
N PRO A 207 9.22 11.09 -9.38
CA PRO A 207 10.66 10.97 -9.60
C PRO A 207 11.12 11.24 -11.04
N ASN A 208 10.23 10.99 -12.01
CA ASN A 208 10.51 11.15 -13.44
C ASN A 208 9.81 12.38 -14.05
N CYS A 209 9.26 13.27 -13.22
CA CYS A 209 8.53 14.44 -13.70
C CYS A 209 9.41 15.35 -14.58
N PRO A 210 9.01 15.62 -15.84
CA PRO A 210 9.74 16.51 -16.75
C PRO A 210 9.94 17.90 -16.13
N ALA A 211 11.10 18.52 -16.33
CA ALA A 211 11.44 19.79 -15.68
C ALA A 211 10.38 20.92 -15.87
N PRO A 212 9.72 21.09 -17.03
CA PRO A 212 8.65 22.10 -17.19
C PRO A 212 7.34 21.77 -16.45
N LEU A 213 7.15 20.51 -16.06
CA LEU A 213 5.97 20.03 -15.33
C LEU A 213 6.21 19.91 -13.83
N LYS A 214 7.49 19.96 -13.38
CA LYS A 214 7.84 19.92 -11.96
C LYS A 214 7.14 21.05 -11.24
N GLY A 215 6.27 20.67 -10.32
CA GLY A 215 5.34 21.60 -9.72
C GLY A 215 4.12 20.87 -9.20
N PRO A 216 3.41 21.46 -8.22
CA PRO A 216 3.82 22.63 -7.44
C PRO A 216 5.08 22.35 -6.62
N PHE A 217 5.56 23.35 -5.88
CA PHE A 217 6.72 23.22 -4.99
C PHE A 217 6.28 23.48 -3.54
N ASP A 218 6.96 22.89 -2.57
CA ASP A 218 6.75 23.22 -1.16
C ASP A 218 7.53 24.46 -0.71
N SER A 219 7.42 24.78 0.58
CA SER A 219 8.15 25.88 1.22
C SER A 219 9.68 25.72 1.23
N THR A 220 10.21 24.56 0.83
CA THR A 220 11.66 24.30 0.70
C THR A 220 12.14 24.37 -0.74
N GLY A 221 11.24 24.53 -1.72
CA GLY A 221 11.54 24.48 -3.14
C GLY A 221 11.64 23.06 -3.71
N PHE A 222 11.22 22.04 -2.95
CA PHE A 222 11.13 20.67 -3.45
C PHE A 222 9.88 20.51 -4.36
N PRO A 223 9.94 19.77 -5.49
CA PRO A 223 8.79 19.54 -6.37
C PRO A 223 7.87 18.43 -5.81
N VAL A 224 6.58 18.72 -5.71
CA VAL A 224 5.63 17.94 -4.89
C VAL A 224 4.45 17.35 -5.63
N GLY A 225 4.57 17.35 -6.94
CA GLY A 225 3.69 16.69 -7.88
C GLY A 225 4.30 16.82 -9.26
N CYS A 226 3.53 16.41 -10.26
CA CYS A 226 3.80 16.72 -11.65
C CYS A 226 2.56 17.37 -12.23
N LYS A 227 2.62 18.65 -12.58
CA LYS A 227 1.51 19.35 -13.25
C LYS A 227 1.24 18.71 -14.60
N SER A 228 -0.02 18.73 -15.06
CA SER A 228 -0.28 18.54 -16.49
C SER A 228 0.29 19.72 -17.29
N ALA A 229 0.41 19.56 -18.61
CA ALA A 229 0.81 20.66 -19.49
C ALA A 229 -0.14 21.87 -19.41
N CYS A 230 -1.42 21.63 -19.10
CA CYS A 230 -2.42 22.68 -18.82
C CYS A 230 -2.08 23.46 -17.54
N PHE A 231 -1.87 22.78 -16.41
CA PHE A 231 -1.55 23.43 -15.13
C PHE A 231 -0.15 24.05 -15.07
N ALA A 232 0.77 23.56 -15.91
CA ALA A 232 2.05 24.20 -16.18
C ALA A 232 1.94 25.41 -17.13
N ASN A 233 0.79 25.61 -17.77
CA ASN A 233 0.50 26.70 -18.73
C ASN A 233 1.55 26.82 -19.85
N LEU A 234 1.94 25.68 -20.43
CA LEU A 234 3.08 25.61 -21.36
C LEU A 234 2.88 26.34 -22.70
N ASP A 235 1.63 26.57 -23.09
CA ASP A 235 1.25 27.36 -24.27
C ASP A 235 0.87 28.82 -23.95
N GLY A 236 0.81 29.18 -22.66
CA GLY A 236 0.50 30.53 -22.20
C GLY A 236 -0.98 30.94 -22.28
N HIS A 237 -1.89 30.08 -22.77
CA HIS A 237 -3.24 30.47 -23.19
C HIS A 237 -4.34 29.54 -22.65
N PRO A 238 -4.53 29.43 -21.32
CA PRO A 238 -5.35 28.36 -20.71
C PRO A 238 -6.84 28.41 -21.08
N GLN A 239 -7.34 29.53 -21.61
CA GLN A 239 -8.72 29.70 -22.08
C GLN A 239 -8.93 29.21 -23.54
N ASP A 240 -7.86 29.06 -24.31
CA ASP A 240 -7.86 28.57 -25.70
C ASP A 240 -6.58 27.76 -25.95
N SER A 241 -6.52 26.57 -25.33
CA SER A 241 -5.30 25.77 -25.21
C SER A 241 -5.54 24.32 -25.63
N ALA A 242 -4.65 23.83 -26.49
CA ALA A 242 -4.56 22.41 -26.84
C ALA A 242 -4.12 21.54 -25.65
N ASN A 243 -3.37 22.09 -24.68
CA ASN A 243 -3.00 21.38 -23.46
C ASN A 243 -4.17 21.26 -22.47
N CYS A 244 -5.09 22.23 -22.44
CA CYS A 244 -6.27 22.27 -21.55
C CYS A 244 -7.57 21.75 -22.20
N CYS A 245 -7.56 21.48 -23.51
CA CYS A 245 -8.77 21.29 -24.33
C CYS A 245 -9.86 22.35 -24.06
N SER A 246 -9.47 23.62 -24.24
CA SER A 246 -10.28 24.81 -24.01
C SER A 246 -10.40 25.68 -25.27
N GLY A 247 -11.35 26.62 -25.30
CA GLY A 247 -11.56 27.53 -26.43
C GLY A 247 -11.90 26.79 -27.73
N SER A 248 -11.11 27.04 -28.78
CA SER A 248 -11.18 26.37 -30.07
C SER A 248 -10.80 24.87 -30.00
N HIS A 249 -10.02 24.48 -28.99
CA HIS A 249 -9.59 23.11 -28.70
C HIS A 249 -10.58 22.35 -27.80
N ASN A 250 -11.88 22.67 -27.82
CA ASN A 250 -12.87 22.08 -26.91
C ASN A 250 -13.55 20.78 -27.40
N THR A 251 -13.15 20.20 -28.54
CA THR A 251 -13.73 18.95 -29.09
C THR A 251 -12.69 17.84 -29.25
N PRO A 252 -13.09 16.56 -29.36
CA PRO A 252 -12.16 15.47 -29.65
C PRO A 252 -11.36 15.64 -30.95
N GLN A 253 -11.93 16.32 -31.94
CA GLN A 253 -11.31 16.61 -33.23
C GLN A 253 -10.33 17.79 -33.14
N THR A 254 -10.59 18.78 -32.28
CA THR A 254 -9.74 19.97 -32.11
C THR A 254 -8.73 19.85 -30.97
N CYS A 255 -8.83 18.83 -30.11
CA CYS A 255 -7.86 18.47 -29.06
C CYS A 255 -7.33 17.04 -29.19
N PRO A 256 -6.69 16.65 -30.30
CA PRO A 256 -6.11 15.31 -30.42
C PRO A 256 -4.98 15.12 -29.42
N SER A 257 -4.74 13.87 -28.99
CA SER A 257 -3.65 13.52 -28.06
C SER A 257 -2.25 13.89 -28.56
N SER A 258 -2.07 14.05 -29.88
CA SER A 258 -0.84 14.58 -30.50
C SER A 258 -0.63 16.08 -30.31
N GLY A 259 -1.69 16.85 -29.99
CA GLY A 259 -1.63 18.27 -29.66
C GLY A 259 -1.37 18.57 -28.18
N VAL A 260 -1.51 17.57 -27.31
CA VAL A 260 -1.28 17.71 -25.86
C VAL A 260 0.19 17.41 -25.54
N GLN A 261 0.91 18.41 -25.04
CA GLN A 261 2.32 18.24 -24.65
C GLN A 261 2.43 17.25 -23.48
N TYR A 262 3.49 16.43 -23.49
CA TYR A 262 3.75 15.38 -22.49
C TYR A 262 2.66 14.30 -22.34
N TYR A 263 1.69 14.20 -23.25
CA TYR A 263 0.67 13.14 -23.24
C TYR A 263 1.27 11.72 -23.12
N SER A 264 2.37 11.45 -23.83
CA SER A 264 3.08 10.17 -23.79
C SER A 264 3.73 9.86 -22.45
N TYR A 265 4.15 10.86 -21.68
CA TYR A 265 4.73 10.69 -20.36
C TYR A 265 3.68 10.20 -19.35
N PHE A 266 2.50 10.84 -19.34
CA PHE A 266 1.36 10.41 -18.51
C PHE A 266 0.81 9.07 -18.99
N LYS A 267 0.48 8.92 -20.29
CA LYS A 267 -0.17 7.71 -20.79
C LYS A 267 0.74 6.48 -20.83
N GLY A 268 2.01 6.65 -21.19
CA GLY A 268 3.02 5.57 -21.21
C GLY A 268 3.50 5.13 -19.83
N SER A 269 3.18 5.90 -18.78
CA SER A 269 3.48 5.54 -17.39
C SER A 269 2.28 4.98 -16.63
N ALA A 270 1.04 5.29 -17.05
CA ALA A 270 -0.17 4.93 -16.32
C ALA A 270 -0.79 3.57 -16.70
N PHE A 271 -0.33 2.87 -17.75
CA PHE A 271 -0.98 1.65 -18.25
C PHE A 271 -0.01 0.47 -18.44
N SER A 272 -0.25 -0.61 -17.69
CA SER A 272 0.21 -1.96 -18.04
C SER A 272 -1.02 -2.82 -18.30
N VAL A 273 -1.32 -3.13 -19.57
CA VAL A 273 -2.42 -4.02 -19.93
C VAL A 273 -1.88 -5.46 -19.98
N SER A 274 -2.24 -6.27 -19.00
CA SER A 274 -2.10 -7.73 -19.03
C SER A 274 -3.10 -8.31 -20.05
N SER A 275 -2.76 -8.20 -21.33
CA SER A 275 -3.54 -8.78 -22.42
C SER A 275 -3.45 -10.31 -22.38
N LEU A 276 -4.51 -10.94 -21.87
CA LEU A 276 -4.82 -12.34 -22.16
C LEU A 276 -5.05 -12.48 -23.67
N ARG A 277 -4.02 -12.91 -24.39
CA ARG A 277 -4.13 -13.23 -25.82
C ARG A 277 -4.99 -14.48 -26.01
N SER A 278 -6.25 -14.28 -26.38
CA SER A 278 -7.09 -15.31 -26.96
C SER A 278 -6.51 -15.76 -28.31
N GLY A 279 -6.09 -17.03 -28.39
CA GLY A 279 -5.75 -17.67 -29.66
C GLY A 279 -7.02 -18.04 -30.43
N SER A 280 -7.17 -17.57 -31.68
CA SER A 280 -8.36 -17.84 -32.49
C SER A 280 -8.14 -18.96 -33.52
N THR A 281 -8.88 -20.06 -33.33
CA THR A 281 -9.61 -20.85 -34.34
C THR A 281 -8.99 -21.17 -35.73
N SER A 282 -8.76 -22.46 -35.98
CA SER A 282 -9.16 -23.21 -37.20
C SER A 282 -8.95 -24.71 -36.95
N SER A 283 -9.70 -25.69 -37.45
CA SER A 283 -11.04 -25.73 -38.07
C SER A 283 -11.65 -27.13 -37.86
N LEU A 284 -13.00 -27.21 -37.85
CA LEU A 284 -13.89 -28.37 -38.06
C LEU A 284 -13.25 -29.77 -38.30
N THR A 285 -13.63 -30.79 -37.51
CA THR A 285 -14.64 -31.81 -37.92
C THR A 285 -14.95 -32.88 -36.84
N ALA A 286 -16.25 -33.10 -36.64
CA ALA A 286 -16.95 -34.40 -36.58
C ALA A 286 -16.84 -35.39 -35.38
N ILE A 287 -18.04 -35.77 -34.93
CA ILE A 287 -18.50 -37.07 -34.37
C ILE A 287 -18.43 -37.25 -32.84
N ALA A 288 -19.50 -37.88 -32.35
CA ALA A 288 -19.92 -37.96 -30.96
C ALA A 288 -19.86 -39.39 -30.41
N MET A 289 -20.35 -39.51 -29.16
CA MET A 289 -20.98 -40.70 -28.54
C MET A 289 -20.16 -41.45 -27.48
N LYS A 290 -20.49 -41.14 -26.21
CA LYS A 290 -20.56 -42.02 -25.02
C LYS A 290 -19.40 -42.98 -24.71
N LEU A 291 -18.93 -42.93 -23.46
CA LEU A 291 -19.04 -44.07 -22.54
C LEU A 291 -19.04 -43.59 -21.06
N PHE A 292 -19.46 -44.47 -20.16
CA PHE A 292 -19.85 -44.16 -18.77
C PHE A 292 -18.94 -44.93 -17.79
N VAL A 293 -18.83 -44.45 -16.54
CA VAL A 293 -18.20 -45.12 -15.37
C VAL A 293 -16.67 -45.19 -15.32
N ALA A 294 -16.06 -44.40 -14.43
CA ALA A 294 -15.16 -44.88 -13.37
C ALA A 294 -14.95 -43.78 -12.31
N SER A 295 -15.83 -43.73 -11.31
CA SER A 295 -15.66 -42.84 -10.14
C SER A 295 -14.87 -43.56 -9.05
N LEU A 296 -13.60 -43.20 -8.83
CA LEU A 296 -12.98 -43.30 -7.50
C LEU A 296 -11.72 -42.43 -7.37
N THR A 297 -11.47 -41.98 -6.14
CA THR A 297 -10.26 -41.32 -5.62
C THR A 297 -9.80 -40.04 -6.32
N GLY A 298 -10.12 -38.89 -5.71
CA GLY A 298 -9.65 -37.57 -6.20
C GLY A 298 -10.19 -36.36 -5.45
N SER A 299 -10.71 -36.51 -4.22
CA SER A 299 -11.08 -35.37 -3.38
C SER A 299 -9.82 -34.66 -2.88
N ALA A 300 -9.22 -33.86 -3.76
CA ALA A 300 -8.26 -32.84 -3.36
C ALA A 300 -9.03 -31.83 -2.49
N LEU A 301 -8.98 -32.04 -1.18
CA LEU A 301 -9.28 -31.00 -0.21
C LEU A 301 -8.34 -29.85 -0.53
N LEU A 302 -8.88 -28.78 -1.13
CA LEU A 302 -8.23 -27.48 -1.14
C LEU A 302 -8.21 -27.01 0.31
N SER A 303 -7.20 -27.46 1.04
CA SER A 303 -6.82 -26.89 2.32
C SER A 303 -6.52 -25.43 2.08
N SER A 304 -7.50 -24.57 2.36
CA SER A 304 -7.27 -23.14 2.50
C SER A 304 -6.31 -22.97 3.67
N VAL A 305 -5.01 -22.93 3.38
CA VAL A 305 -3.97 -22.59 4.35
C VAL A 305 -4.35 -21.23 4.89
N ALA A 306 -4.78 -21.20 6.15
CA ALA A 306 -5.06 -19.95 6.82
C ALA A 306 -3.71 -19.22 6.95
N ALA A 307 -3.65 -18.08 6.29
CA ALA A 307 -2.44 -17.29 6.14
C ALA A 307 -2.74 -15.84 6.47
N ARG A 308 -1.72 -15.16 6.99
CA ARG A 308 -1.75 -13.78 7.42
C ARG A 308 -0.96 -12.93 6.44
N THR A 309 -1.30 -11.66 6.35
CA THR A 309 -0.55 -10.70 5.54
C THR A 309 0.64 -10.21 6.33
N PHE A 310 1.83 -10.44 5.82
CA PHE A 310 3.03 -9.72 6.27
C PHE A 310 3.34 -8.62 5.28
N THR A 311 3.72 -7.45 5.79
CA THR A 311 4.15 -6.31 4.99
C THR A 311 5.53 -5.88 5.42
N VAL A 312 6.47 -5.83 4.48
CA VAL A 312 7.84 -5.33 4.69
C VAL A 312 7.97 -3.98 3.99
N TYR A 313 8.30 -2.95 4.75
CA TYR A 313 8.49 -1.58 4.29
C TYR A 313 9.94 -1.15 4.50
N ASN A 314 10.62 -0.78 3.42
CA ASN A 314 11.90 -0.08 3.50
C ASN A 314 11.64 1.42 3.67
N ALA A 315 11.62 1.94 4.89
CA ALA A 315 11.57 3.39 5.15
C ALA A 315 12.97 4.03 5.26
N CYS A 316 14.03 3.31 4.86
CA CYS A 316 15.37 3.89 4.78
C CYS A 316 15.50 4.75 3.51
N PRO A 317 16.28 5.85 3.54
CA PRO A 317 16.51 6.72 2.38
C PRO A 317 17.48 6.11 1.33
N PHE A 318 17.69 4.78 1.37
CA PHE A 318 18.58 4.02 0.50
C PHE A 318 18.03 2.62 0.25
N THR A 319 18.48 1.97 -0.82
CA THR A 319 18.13 0.57 -1.12
C THR A 319 18.68 -0.37 -0.06
N ILE A 320 17.84 -1.28 0.41
CA ILE A 320 18.23 -2.43 1.22
C ILE A 320 17.84 -3.70 0.47
N TRP A 321 18.38 -4.84 0.88
CA TRP A 321 17.96 -6.14 0.35
C TRP A 321 17.40 -6.97 1.49
N PRO A 322 16.07 -7.00 1.69
CA PRO A 322 15.49 -7.85 2.71
C PRO A 322 15.75 -9.33 2.37
N ALA A 323 15.75 -10.14 3.41
CA ALA A 323 15.88 -11.59 3.33
C ALA A 323 14.94 -12.25 4.33
N VAL A 324 14.50 -13.47 4.00
CA VAL A 324 13.56 -14.26 4.79
C VAL A 324 14.15 -15.65 4.97
N PHE A 325 14.20 -16.11 6.21
CA PHE A 325 14.67 -17.43 6.59
C PHE A 325 13.62 -18.15 7.45
N THR A 326 13.66 -19.48 7.43
CA THR A 326 12.82 -20.36 8.26
C THR A 326 13.69 -21.52 8.68
N ASP A 327 13.79 -21.82 9.98
CA ASP A 327 14.50 -23.02 10.41
C ASP A 327 13.65 -24.27 10.09
N LEU A 328 13.98 -24.92 8.98
CA LEU A 328 13.32 -26.14 8.51
C LEU A 328 13.55 -27.37 9.41
N ASN A 329 14.35 -27.24 10.47
CA ASN A 329 14.44 -28.25 11.53
C ASN A 329 13.38 -28.05 12.64
N VAL A 330 12.82 -26.83 12.76
CA VAL A 330 11.78 -26.46 13.74
C VAL A 330 10.38 -26.49 13.11
N GLY A 331 10.24 -25.99 11.88
CA GLY A 331 8.95 -25.92 11.20
C GLY A 331 9.05 -26.06 9.67
N SER A 332 8.05 -26.69 9.06
CA SER A 332 7.99 -26.92 7.60
C SER A 332 7.16 -25.88 6.83
N ALA A 333 6.43 -25.01 7.54
CA ALA A 333 5.63 -23.95 6.93
C ALA A 333 6.52 -22.78 6.53
N VAL A 334 6.42 -22.31 5.29
CA VAL A 334 7.24 -21.20 4.76
C VAL A 334 6.36 -20.09 4.16
N PRO A 335 6.75 -18.81 4.26
CA PRO A 335 6.09 -17.70 3.58
C PRO A 335 6.07 -17.82 2.05
N ASP A 336 5.04 -17.27 1.41
CA ASP A 336 4.92 -17.15 -0.05
C ASP A 336 5.70 -15.94 -0.57
N VAL A 337 7.03 -15.98 -0.41
CA VAL A 337 7.95 -14.93 -0.86
C VAL A 337 9.33 -15.52 -1.17
N PRO A 338 10.09 -14.99 -2.15
CA PRO A 338 11.50 -15.35 -2.32
C PRO A 338 12.31 -15.04 -1.04
N THR A 339 13.30 -15.89 -0.74
CA THR A 339 14.18 -15.76 0.45
C THR A 339 15.05 -14.51 0.46
N GLY A 340 15.00 -13.69 -0.59
CA GLY A 340 15.42 -12.30 -0.55
C GLY A 340 15.01 -11.52 -1.81
N TRP A 341 15.05 -10.20 -1.74
CA TRP A 341 14.75 -9.31 -2.86
C TRP A 341 15.47 -7.97 -2.70
N GLU A 342 15.49 -7.17 -3.76
CA GLU A 342 15.85 -5.75 -3.70
C GLU A 342 14.64 -4.93 -3.27
N ALA A 343 14.81 -4.13 -2.21
CA ALA A 343 13.84 -3.14 -1.76
C ALA A 343 14.45 -1.74 -1.90
N PRO A 344 14.18 -1.02 -3.00
CA PRO A 344 14.53 0.39 -3.13
C PRO A 344 14.03 1.23 -1.95
N ALA A 345 14.61 2.41 -1.75
CA ALA A 345 14.13 3.36 -0.75
C ALA A 345 12.61 3.57 -0.87
N TRP A 346 11.90 3.56 0.25
CA TRP A 346 10.44 3.76 0.36
C TRP A 346 9.57 2.66 -0.29
N SER A 347 10.14 1.52 -0.68
CA SER A 347 9.39 0.41 -1.26
C SER A 347 8.69 -0.48 -0.22
N VAL A 348 7.52 -1.00 -0.60
CA VAL A 348 6.69 -1.91 0.21
C VAL A 348 6.51 -3.22 -0.54
N ARG A 349 6.60 -4.35 0.18
CA ARG A 349 6.20 -5.68 -0.31
C ARG A 349 5.32 -6.37 0.71
N SER A 350 4.15 -6.86 0.30
CA SER A 350 3.29 -7.70 1.12
C SER A 350 3.23 -9.12 0.56
N PHE A 351 3.13 -10.12 1.44
CA PHE A 351 3.06 -11.54 1.09
C PHE A 351 2.31 -12.34 2.17
N ASN A 352 1.91 -13.57 1.82
CA ASN A 352 1.20 -14.46 2.73
C ASN A 352 2.17 -15.26 3.60
N VAL A 353 1.85 -15.37 4.89
CA VAL A 353 2.60 -16.17 5.87
C VAL A 353 1.65 -17.18 6.52
N PRO A 354 1.97 -18.49 6.53
CA PRO A 354 1.13 -19.49 7.20
C PRO A 354 0.95 -19.21 8.71
N ASP A 355 -0.24 -19.51 9.25
CA ASP A 355 -0.53 -19.34 10.68
C ASP A 355 0.42 -20.08 11.63
N ASN A 356 1.15 -21.09 11.15
CA ASN A 356 2.11 -21.91 11.89
C ASN A 356 3.58 -21.70 11.44
N TRP A 357 3.91 -20.51 10.93
CA TRP A 357 5.30 -20.17 10.64
C TRP A 357 6.11 -20.01 11.93
N THR A 358 7.00 -20.96 12.20
CA THR A 358 7.83 -21.05 13.42
C THR A 358 9.30 -20.86 13.07
N ALA A 359 10.08 -20.30 14.00
CA ALA A 359 11.49 -19.94 13.78
C ALA A 359 11.70 -19.12 12.48
N GLY A 360 10.79 -18.17 12.25
CA GLY A 360 10.79 -17.26 11.11
C GLY A 360 11.66 -16.03 11.37
N ARG A 361 12.49 -15.65 10.40
CA ARG A 361 13.36 -14.46 10.48
C ARG A 361 13.23 -13.59 9.25
N ILE A 362 13.22 -12.28 9.45
CA ILE A 362 13.35 -11.27 8.39
C ILE A 362 14.39 -10.23 8.81
N TRP A 363 15.32 -9.90 7.90
CA TRP A 363 16.32 -8.86 8.14
C TRP A 363 16.64 -8.08 6.87
N GLY A 364 17.31 -6.94 7.03
CA GLY A 364 17.73 -6.09 5.94
C GLY A 364 19.24 -6.17 5.72
N ARG A 365 19.67 -6.26 4.46
CA ARG A 365 21.07 -6.31 4.06
C ARG A 365 21.49 -4.97 3.44
N ARG A 366 22.75 -4.58 3.67
CA ARG A 366 23.28 -3.27 3.26
C ARG A 366 24.44 -3.40 2.27
N ASN A 367 24.53 -2.41 1.37
CA ASN A 367 25.60 -2.21 0.41
C ASN A 367 25.95 -3.50 -0.35
N CYS A 368 24.95 -4.09 -1.00
CA CYS A 368 25.08 -5.38 -1.68
C CYS A 368 25.59 -5.25 -3.12
N ASP A 369 26.34 -6.27 -3.55
CA ASP A 369 26.89 -6.49 -4.88
C ASP A 369 26.81 -7.99 -5.18
N PHE A 370 25.78 -8.39 -5.92
CA PHE A 370 25.52 -9.79 -6.29
C PHE A 370 26.31 -10.26 -7.51
N SER A 371 27.34 -9.52 -7.95
CA SER A 371 28.41 -10.11 -8.76
C SER A 371 29.28 -11.07 -7.92
N LYS A 372 29.24 -10.94 -6.59
CA LYS A 372 29.85 -11.84 -5.61
C LYS A 372 28.85 -12.89 -5.14
N SER A 373 29.36 -14.05 -4.75
CA SER A 373 28.56 -15.17 -4.24
C SER A 373 28.57 -15.26 -2.71
N GLY A 374 27.51 -15.82 -2.13
CA GLY A 374 27.43 -16.11 -0.70
C GLY A 374 27.38 -14.85 0.19
N PRO A 375 27.82 -14.96 1.47
CA PRO A 375 27.69 -13.88 2.44
C PRO A 375 28.38 -12.58 2.04
N ASP A 376 29.53 -12.65 1.37
CA ASP A 376 30.32 -11.48 0.96
C ASP A 376 29.68 -10.65 -0.17
N SER A 377 28.50 -11.08 -0.65
CA SER A 377 27.65 -10.28 -1.54
C SER A 377 27.01 -9.06 -0.89
N CYS A 378 27.06 -8.92 0.44
CA CYS A 378 26.61 -7.72 1.15
C CYS A 378 27.61 -7.32 2.24
N LEU A 379 27.83 -6.02 2.42
CA LEU A 379 28.75 -5.51 3.44
C LEU A 379 28.29 -5.84 4.87
N SER A 380 26.97 -5.98 5.09
CA SER A 380 26.38 -6.44 6.36
C SER A 380 25.08 -7.20 6.10
N GLY A 381 24.82 -8.22 6.94
CA GLY A 381 23.64 -9.08 6.87
C GLY A 381 23.64 -10.11 5.73
N GLY A 382 24.75 -10.23 4.98
CA GLY A 382 24.86 -11.18 3.87
C GLY A 382 24.55 -12.63 4.27
N CYS A 383 24.19 -13.46 3.30
CA CYS A 383 23.76 -14.84 3.56
C CYS A 383 24.33 -15.81 2.52
N ASN A 384 24.47 -17.09 2.89
CA ASN A 384 24.67 -18.16 1.93
C ASN A 384 23.57 -18.10 0.85
N GLY A 385 23.92 -18.25 -0.42
CA GLY A 385 23.00 -18.07 -1.57
C GLY A 385 23.04 -16.70 -2.26
N GLY A 386 23.53 -15.64 -1.61
CA GLY A 386 23.57 -14.29 -2.20
C GLY A 386 22.19 -13.62 -2.16
N LEU A 387 21.67 -13.12 -3.30
CA LEU A 387 20.39 -12.38 -3.32
C LEU A 387 19.23 -13.20 -2.73
N LEU A 388 19.12 -14.45 -3.14
CA LEU A 388 18.20 -15.44 -2.57
C LEU A 388 18.96 -16.23 -1.53
N CYS A 389 18.64 -16.04 -0.25
CA CYS A 389 19.29 -16.78 0.82
C CYS A 389 18.95 -18.28 0.73
N ASP A 390 19.94 -19.13 1.02
CA ASP A 390 19.78 -20.57 1.08
C ASP A 390 18.81 -20.96 2.20
N GLN A 391 17.85 -21.82 1.88
CA GLN A 391 16.73 -22.18 2.76
C GLN A 391 17.13 -22.98 4.01
N ARG A 392 18.39 -23.44 4.12
CA ARG A 392 18.88 -24.24 5.26
C ARG A 392 20.04 -23.60 6.01
N THR A 393 20.82 -22.74 5.34
CA THR A 393 22.09 -22.20 5.84
C THR A 393 22.20 -20.68 5.68
N GLY A 394 21.20 -20.01 5.11
CA GLY A 394 21.20 -18.58 4.84
C GLY A 394 20.66 -17.73 5.99
N THR A 395 21.07 -17.95 7.24
CA THR A 395 20.51 -17.32 8.46
C THR A 395 20.77 -15.81 8.63
N GLY A 396 21.58 -15.22 7.75
CA GLY A 396 22.17 -13.89 7.93
C GLY A 396 23.51 -13.95 8.69
N VAL A 397 24.49 -13.15 8.25
CA VAL A 397 25.82 -13.06 8.87
C VAL A 397 25.94 -11.74 9.67
N PRO A 398 26.28 -11.80 10.98
CA PRO A 398 26.51 -10.64 11.83
C PRO A 398 27.55 -9.63 11.29
N PRO A 399 27.39 -8.32 11.58
CA PRO A 399 26.32 -7.72 12.36
C PRO A 399 25.03 -7.55 11.56
N VAL A 400 23.90 -7.91 12.17
CA VAL A 400 22.58 -7.83 11.56
C VAL A 400 21.49 -7.67 12.63
N SER A 401 20.62 -6.67 12.45
CA SER A 401 19.39 -6.56 13.24
C SER A 401 18.39 -7.59 12.70
N LEU A 402 17.79 -8.41 13.56
CA LEU A 402 16.81 -9.44 13.20
C LEU A 402 15.40 -9.03 13.64
N ALA A 403 14.39 -9.34 12.83
CA ALA A 403 13.00 -9.40 13.23
C ALA A 403 12.57 -10.87 13.22
N GLU A 404 12.11 -11.39 14.36
CA GLU A 404 11.86 -12.82 14.57
C GLU A 404 10.38 -13.09 14.89
N TRP A 405 9.86 -14.23 14.43
CA TRP A 405 8.48 -14.68 14.67
C TRP A 405 8.40 -16.18 14.96
N THR A 406 7.52 -16.52 15.89
CA THR A 406 6.97 -17.86 16.07
C THR A 406 5.46 -17.74 16.16
N LEU A 407 4.79 -17.98 15.03
CA LEU A 407 3.33 -17.97 14.91
C LEU A 407 2.74 -19.33 15.27
N SER A 408 1.55 -19.31 15.87
CA SER A 408 0.81 -20.51 16.23
C SER A 408 -0.56 -20.57 15.55
N ALA A 409 -0.93 -21.78 15.12
CA ALA A 409 -2.30 -22.13 14.74
C ALA A 409 -3.12 -22.68 15.93
N ASP A 410 -2.49 -22.99 17.06
CA ASP A 410 -3.18 -23.36 18.31
C ASP A 410 -3.73 -22.08 18.98
N PRO A 411 -5.05 -21.97 19.22
CA PRO A 411 -5.67 -20.79 19.81
C PRO A 411 -5.24 -20.51 21.27
N ASN A 412 -4.57 -21.45 21.95
CA ASN A 412 -4.11 -21.33 23.33
C ASN A 412 -2.64 -20.87 23.42
N ILE A 413 -1.89 -20.95 22.32
CA ILE A 413 -0.49 -20.51 22.25
C ILE A 413 -0.49 -19.17 21.48
N PRO A 414 -0.04 -18.05 22.08
CA PRO A 414 0.02 -16.79 21.37
C PRO A 414 1.09 -16.82 20.27
N ASP A 415 1.02 -15.86 19.35
CA ASP A 415 2.20 -15.55 18.54
C ASP A 415 3.27 -14.94 19.45
N HIS A 416 4.52 -15.26 19.15
CA HIS A 416 5.70 -14.62 19.71
C HIS A 416 6.42 -13.84 18.60
N TYR A 417 6.85 -12.62 18.89
CA TYR A 417 7.63 -11.79 17.96
C TYR A 417 8.50 -10.79 18.71
N ASP A 418 9.61 -10.42 18.09
CA ASP A 418 10.60 -9.54 18.66
C ASP A 418 11.49 -8.90 17.60
N VAL A 419 12.20 -7.84 18.03
CA VAL A 419 13.38 -7.31 17.35
C VAL A 419 14.57 -7.76 18.17
N SER A 420 15.60 -8.28 17.49
CA SER A 420 16.74 -8.95 18.12
C SER A 420 18.06 -8.36 17.63
N LEU A 421 18.88 -7.94 18.59
CA LEU A 421 20.22 -7.38 18.42
C LEU A 421 21.31 -8.32 18.95
N VAL A 422 20.95 -9.59 19.23
CA VAL A 422 21.86 -10.63 19.70
C VAL A 422 22.99 -10.87 18.67
N ASP A 423 22.64 -10.82 17.40
CA ASP A 423 23.55 -10.87 16.24
C ASP A 423 24.09 -9.47 15.83
N GLY A 424 23.97 -8.48 16.73
CA GLY A 424 24.38 -7.10 16.52
C GLY A 424 23.30 -6.25 15.85
N TYR A 425 23.74 -5.16 15.21
CA TYR A 425 22.87 -4.17 14.60
C TYR A 425 23.41 -3.74 13.24
N ASN A 426 22.52 -3.46 12.29
CA ASN A 426 22.88 -2.82 11.02
C ASN A 426 21.85 -1.81 10.48
N LEU A 427 20.58 -1.98 10.83
CA LEU A 427 19.46 -1.12 10.47
C LEU A 427 18.51 -0.96 11.66
N PRO A 428 17.88 0.22 11.85
CA PRO A 428 16.77 0.34 12.77
C PRO A 428 15.57 -0.42 12.22
N MET A 429 14.75 -0.99 13.09
CA MET A 429 13.54 -1.72 12.68
C MET A 429 12.43 -1.70 13.73
N ARG A 430 11.19 -1.85 13.26
CA ARG A 430 9.98 -1.91 14.07
C ARG A 430 9.01 -2.94 13.51
N ILE A 431 8.44 -3.77 14.39
CA ILE A 431 7.30 -4.64 14.11
C ILE A 431 6.04 -4.00 14.70
N THR A 432 5.04 -3.76 13.85
CA THR A 432 3.67 -3.41 14.27
C THR A 432 2.67 -4.43 13.76
N ASN A 433 1.42 -4.36 14.24
CA ASN A 433 0.35 -5.27 13.87
C ASN A 433 -1.00 -4.54 13.79
N ASN A 434 -1.96 -5.10 13.05
CA ASN A 434 -3.30 -4.53 12.90
C ASN A 434 -4.30 -4.86 14.03
N LYS A 435 -3.84 -5.44 15.15
CA LYS A 435 -4.70 -5.85 16.29
C LYS A 435 -4.45 -5.04 17.56
N GLY A 436 -3.49 -4.10 17.55
CA GLY A 436 -3.14 -3.30 18.72
C GLY A 436 -2.34 -4.06 19.79
N CYS A 437 -1.77 -5.22 19.44
CA CYS A 437 -0.76 -5.88 20.27
C CYS A 437 0.51 -5.01 20.34
N PRO A 438 1.41 -5.23 21.33
CA PRO A 438 2.62 -4.42 21.51
C PRO A 438 3.51 -4.23 20.28
N VAL A 439 4.42 -3.26 20.37
CA VAL A 439 5.40 -2.93 19.33
C VAL A 439 6.77 -3.40 19.78
N ALA A 440 7.42 -4.23 18.97
CA ALA A 440 8.83 -4.57 19.12
C ALA A 440 9.65 -3.61 18.24
N ASP A 441 10.62 -2.89 18.79
CA ASP A 441 11.47 -1.99 18.00
C ASP A 441 12.88 -1.73 18.55
N CYS A 442 13.77 -1.49 17.59
CA CYS A 442 15.01 -0.74 17.77
C CYS A 442 14.98 0.43 16.77
N PRO A 443 14.39 1.59 17.14
CA PRO A 443 14.04 2.64 16.19
C PRO A 443 15.16 3.66 15.95
N VAL A 444 16.28 3.57 16.67
CA VAL A 444 17.40 4.53 16.61
C VAL A 444 18.59 3.97 15.82
N ASP A 445 19.37 4.85 15.20
CA ASP A 445 20.61 4.43 14.52
C ASP A 445 21.77 4.24 15.50
N LEU A 446 22.10 2.98 15.79
CA LEU A 446 23.24 2.62 16.64
C LEU A 446 24.60 2.75 15.92
N GLY A 447 24.65 2.84 14.59
CA GLY A 447 25.91 2.89 13.84
C GLY A 447 26.84 4.05 14.28
N PRO A 448 26.38 5.31 14.26
CA PRO A 448 27.18 6.48 14.63
C PRO A 448 27.76 6.44 16.05
N ASN A 449 27.02 5.90 17.02
CA ASN A 449 27.39 5.90 18.44
C ASN A 449 27.92 4.54 18.94
N CYS A 450 28.03 3.53 18.07
CA CYS A 450 28.49 2.20 18.43
C CYS A 450 29.85 2.24 19.16
N PRO A 451 30.02 1.50 20.28
CA PRO A 451 31.28 1.40 20.99
C PRO A 451 32.44 0.98 20.09
N ALA A 452 33.61 1.61 20.24
CA ALA A 452 34.75 1.42 19.34
C ALA A 452 35.17 -0.06 19.10
N PRO A 453 35.14 -0.98 20.10
CA PRO A 453 35.46 -2.40 19.87
C PRO A 453 34.44 -3.19 19.04
N LEU A 454 33.25 -2.62 18.83
CA LEU A 454 32.11 -3.24 18.14
C LEU A 454 31.82 -2.57 16.79
N LYS A 455 32.35 -1.37 16.56
CA LYS A 455 31.97 -0.49 15.46
C LYS A 455 32.42 -1.02 14.11
N GLY A 456 31.48 -1.12 13.18
CA GLY A 456 31.70 -1.59 11.82
C GLY A 456 30.81 -2.78 11.45
N PRO A 457 30.84 -3.24 10.18
CA PRO A 457 31.78 -2.84 9.14
C PRO A 457 31.56 -1.41 8.63
N PHE A 458 32.54 -0.88 7.92
CA PHE A 458 32.54 0.48 7.38
C PHE A 458 32.36 0.44 5.86
N ASP A 459 31.58 1.38 5.31
CA ASP A 459 31.49 1.54 3.87
C ASP A 459 32.65 2.36 3.27
N ALA A 460 32.63 2.57 1.96
CA ALA A 460 33.67 3.30 1.23
C ALA A 460 33.80 4.79 1.63
N SER A 461 32.81 5.37 2.34
CA SER A 461 32.89 6.72 2.91
C SER A 461 33.47 6.74 4.33
N GLY A 462 33.69 5.57 4.94
CA GLY A 462 34.06 5.42 6.34
C GLY A 462 32.86 5.45 7.29
N PHE A 463 31.62 5.36 6.79
CA PHE A 463 30.43 5.30 7.65
C PHE A 463 30.25 3.89 8.23
N PRO A 464 30.00 3.74 9.54
CA PRO A 464 29.74 2.44 10.18
C PRO A 464 28.36 1.91 9.80
N VAL A 465 28.28 0.99 8.84
CA VAL A 465 27.01 0.37 8.41
C VAL A 465 26.46 -0.66 9.39
N GLY A 466 27.19 -0.94 10.48
CA GLY A 466 26.76 -1.83 11.56
C GLY A 466 27.51 -1.65 12.87
N CYS A 467 27.05 -2.38 13.87
CA CYS A 467 27.59 -2.49 15.22
C CYS A 467 27.51 -3.96 15.64
N LYS A 468 28.65 -4.61 15.88
CA LYS A 468 28.72 -6.01 16.31
C LYS A 468 28.15 -6.19 17.71
N SER A 469 27.52 -7.32 18.00
CA SER A 469 27.28 -7.69 19.41
C SER A 469 28.60 -8.12 20.07
N ALA A 470 28.62 -8.14 21.41
CA ALA A 470 29.80 -8.56 22.14
C ALA A 470 30.18 -10.04 21.89
N CYS A 471 29.23 -10.88 21.45
CA CYS A 471 29.50 -12.27 21.07
C CYS A 471 30.39 -12.40 19.82
N ALA A 472 30.40 -11.40 18.94
CA ALA A 472 31.27 -11.42 17.76
C ALA A 472 32.78 -11.32 18.08
N ASN A 473 33.14 -11.04 19.35
CA ASN A 473 34.51 -10.85 19.80
C ASN A 473 34.89 -11.92 20.85
N GLY A 474 35.91 -12.73 20.56
CA GLY A 474 36.51 -13.68 21.50
C GLY A 474 36.08 -15.13 21.32
N ASN A 475 36.13 -15.92 22.39
CA ASN A 475 35.82 -17.35 22.36
C ASN A 475 34.29 -17.60 22.39
N GLN A 476 33.69 -17.79 21.23
CA GLN A 476 32.24 -18.03 21.12
C GLN A 476 31.76 -19.35 21.75
N ALA A 477 32.64 -20.32 21.97
CA ALA A 477 32.25 -21.64 22.49
C ALA A 477 32.03 -21.66 24.03
N ASN A 478 32.61 -20.72 24.76
CA ASN A 478 32.41 -20.56 26.20
C ASN A 478 32.61 -19.09 26.59
N SER A 479 31.53 -18.30 26.61
CA SER A 479 31.58 -16.86 26.87
C SER A 479 30.25 -16.31 27.41
N PRO A 480 30.29 -15.39 28.41
CA PRO A 480 29.10 -14.68 28.87
C PRO A 480 28.53 -13.74 27.80
N ASN A 481 29.35 -13.24 26.87
CA ASN A 481 28.86 -12.40 25.78
C ASN A 481 27.99 -13.17 24.78
N CYS A 482 28.11 -14.50 24.73
CA CYS A 482 27.37 -15.41 23.84
C CYS A 482 26.36 -16.30 24.57
N CYS A 483 26.32 -16.26 25.91
CA CYS A 483 25.67 -17.25 26.76
C CYS A 483 25.94 -18.71 26.33
N SER A 484 27.22 -19.05 26.20
CA SER A 484 27.68 -20.36 25.71
C SER A 484 28.60 -21.06 26.71
N GLY A 485 28.78 -22.38 26.55
CA GLY A 485 29.61 -23.19 27.45
C GLY A 485 29.06 -23.21 28.87
N ASP A 486 29.85 -22.72 29.84
CA ASP A 486 29.46 -22.61 31.24
C ASP A 486 28.37 -21.53 31.47
N PHE A 487 28.21 -20.62 30.51
CA PHE A 487 27.24 -19.52 30.50
C PHE A 487 25.94 -19.89 29.75
N ASN A 488 25.66 -21.17 29.52
CA ASN A 488 24.53 -21.63 28.71
C ASN A 488 23.16 -21.67 29.42
N ARG A 489 22.95 -20.84 30.46
CA ARG A 489 21.68 -20.71 31.19
C ARG A 489 21.47 -19.26 31.68
N PRO A 490 20.22 -18.81 31.88
CA PRO A 490 19.94 -17.48 32.40
C PRO A 490 20.63 -17.18 33.75
N GLU A 491 20.75 -18.17 34.63
CA GLU A 491 21.38 -17.99 35.95
C GLU A 491 22.90 -17.81 35.87
N THR A 492 23.56 -18.38 34.85
CA THR A 492 25.00 -18.26 34.64
C THR A 492 25.37 -17.15 33.65
N CYS A 493 24.42 -16.66 32.85
CA CYS A 493 24.58 -15.54 31.92
C CYS A 493 23.63 -14.35 32.25
N PRO A 494 23.83 -13.67 33.40
CA PRO A 494 23.07 -12.47 33.73
C PRO A 494 23.48 -11.28 32.83
N PRO A 495 22.61 -10.28 32.63
CA PRO A 495 22.93 -9.11 31.79
C PRO A 495 24.19 -8.36 32.23
N SER A 496 24.50 -8.37 33.53
CA SER A 496 25.73 -7.77 34.10
C SER A 496 27.03 -8.46 33.68
N GLY A 497 26.97 -9.69 33.17
CA GLY A 497 28.09 -10.40 32.56
C GLY A 497 28.29 -10.11 31.07
N VAL A 498 27.29 -9.50 30.42
CA VAL A 498 27.28 -9.24 28.97
C VAL A 498 27.84 -7.85 28.69
N GLN A 499 28.98 -7.79 27.99
CA GLN A 499 29.60 -6.52 27.65
C GLN A 499 28.72 -5.69 26.72
N PHE A 500 28.65 -4.38 26.98
CA PHE A 500 27.86 -3.40 26.21
C PHE A 500 26.34 -3.63 26.20
N TYR A 501 25.79 -4.49 27.07
CA TYR A 501 24.33 -4.69 27.21
C TYR A 501 23.58 -3.37 27.38
N ASP A 502 24.03 -2.50 28.30
CA ASP A 502 23.41 -1.18 28.55
C ASP A 502 23.40 -0.27 27.31
N TYR A 503 24.36 -0.42 26.39
CA TYR A 503 24.38 0.34 25.15
C TYR A 503 23.25 -0.09 24.22
N PHE A 504 23.10 -1.40 23.97
CA PHE A 504 22.03 -1.91 23.10
C PHE A 504 20.66 -1.73 23.75
N LYS A 505 20.49 -2.22 24.99
CA LYS A 505 19.20 -2.19 25.68
C LYS A 505 18.75 -0.77 26.06
N GLY A 506 19.68 0.11 26.45
CA GLY A 506 19.37 1.49 26.79
C GLY A 506 18.93 2.35 25.61
N ASN A 507 19.41 2.03 24.39
CA ASN A 507 19.00 2.71 23.16
C ASN A 507 17.79 2.05 22.47
N CYS A 508 17.63 0.73 22.62
CA CYS A 508 16.53 -0.05 22.05
C CYS A 508 15.85 -0.94 23.11
N PRO A 509 15.01 -0.35 24.01
CA PRO A 509 14.42 -1.10 25.12
C PRO A 509 13.52 -2.26 24.68
N ASN A 510 12.76 -2.06 23.60
CA ASN A 510 11.77 -3.00 23.06
C ASN A 510 12.39 -4.06 22.13
N SER A 511 13.60 -4.51 22.45
CA SER A 511 14.36 -5.49 21.66
C SER A 511 15.20 -6.40 22.55
N TYR A 512 15.56 -7.58 22.06
CA TYR A 512 16.61 -8.41 22.68
C TYR A 512 17.97 -7.76 22.49
N ALA A 513 18.67 -7.46 23.58
CA ALA A 513 20.07 -7.05 23.55
C ALA A 513 21.06 -8.22 23.69
N TYR A 514 20.61 -9.39 24.18
CA TYR A 514 21.40 -10.62 24.33
C TYR A 514 20.49 -11.86 24.47
N ALA A 515 21.06 -13.06 24.51
CA ALA A 515 20.32 -14.32 24.38
C ALA A 515 19.31 -14.68 25.50
N TYR A 516 19.37 -14.06 26.69
CA TYR A 516 18.42 -14.32 27.80
C TYR A 516 17.73 -13.05 28.33
N ASP A 517 17.44 -12.12 27.41
CA ASP A 517 16.88 -10.80 27.71
C ASP A 517 15.37 -10.83 28.06
N GLU A 518 14.71 -11.99 28.12
CA GLU A 518 13.31 -12.13 28.59
C GLU A 518 13.13 -11.53 29.99
N SER A 519 14.16 -11.62 30.83
CA SER A 519 14.18 -11.06 32.18
C SER A 519 14.01 -9.54 32.24
N SER A 520 14.23 -8.82 31.12
CA SER A 520 13.93 -7.39 30.98
C SER A 520 12.43 -7.06 30.85
N GLY A 521 11.59 -8.07 30.61
CA GLY A 521 10.14 -7.89 30.36
C GLY A 521 9.80 -7.11 29.08
N THR A 522 10.80 -6.79 28.25
CA THR A 522 10.68 -5.89 27.08
C THR A 522 11.39 -6.42 25.83
N ALA A 523 11.97 -7.62 25.89
CA ALA A 523 12.64 -8.26 24.76
C ALA A 523 11.66 -9.02 23.84
N LEU A 524 10.75 -9.81 24.42
CA LEU A 524 9.80 -10.66 23.71
C LEU A 524 8.37 -10.13 23.84
N PHE A 525 7.67 -10.01 22.72
CA PHE A 525 6.27 -9.57 22.69
C PHE A 525 5.35 -10.69 22.20
N THR A 526 4.08 -10.58 22.56
CA THR A 526 3.06 -11.57 22.19
C THR A 526 1.82 -10.93 21.60
N CYS A 527 1.05 -11.71 20.84
CA CYS A 527 -0.28 -11.36 20.36
C CYS A 527 -1.15 -12.62 20.35
N PRO A 528 -2.44 -12.56 20.72
CA PRO A 528 -3.29 -13.75 20.69
C PRO A 528 -3.37 -14.34 19.26
N SER A 529 -3.00 -15.60 19.09
CA SER A 529 -3.06 -16.29 17.78
C SER A 529 -4.47 -16.30 17.20
N THR A 530 -5.49 -16.37 18.05
CA THR A 530 -6.92 -16.21 17.73
C THR A 530 -7.26 -14.88 17.05
N ALA A 531 -6.49 -13.82 17.29
CA ALA A 531 -6.70 -12.53 16.65
C ALA A 531 -6.28 -12.53 15.16
N LYS A 532 -5.43 -13.49 14.75
CA LYS A 532 -4.80 -13.59 13.43
C LYS A 532 -4.26 -12.25 12.97
N ALA A 533 -3.23 -11.79 13.68
CA ALA A 533 -2.59 -10.51 13.42
C ALA A 533 -1.86 -10.50 12.07
N ASP A 534 -2.15 -9.48 11.26
CA ASP A 534 -1.30 -9.10 10.12
C ASP A 534 -0.17 -8.21 10.67
N TYR A 535 1.07 -8.51 10.26
CA TYR A 535 2.27 -7.85 10.78
C TYR A 535 2.90 -6.92 9.74
N THR A 536 3.44 -5.80 10.20
CA THR A 536 4.24 -4.87 9.37
C THR A 536 5.63 -4.71 9.97
N LEU A 537 6.65 -5.12 9.23
CA LEU A 537 8.06 -4.83 9.51
C LEU A 537 8.47 -3.57 8.75
N THR A 538 8.90 -2.54 9.48
CA THR A 538 9.46 -1.32 8.90
C THR A 538 10.94 -1.22 9.23
N PHE A 539 11.79 -1.09 8.21
CA PHE A 539 13.20 -0.69 8.36
C PHE A 539 13.32 0.83 8.37
N CYS A 540 14.15 1.40 9.25
CA CYS A 540 14.26 2.86 9.51
C CYS A 540 12.90 3.54 9.86
N PRO A 541 12.24 3.15 10.97
CA PRO A 541 10.83 3.45 11.28
C PRO A 541 10.58 4.77 12.02
#